data_AF-A0A859FID7-F1
#
_entry.id   AF-A0A859FID7-F1
#
_cell.length_a   1.000
_cell.length_b   1.000
_cell.length_c   1.000
_cell.angle_alpha   90.00
_cell.angle_beta   90.00
_cell.angle_gamma   90.00
#
_symmetry.space_group_name_H-M   'P 1'
#
loop_
_entity.id
_entity.type
_entity.pdbx_description
1 polymer ?
#
loop_
_entity_poly.entity_id
_entity_poly.type
_entity_poly.pdbx_seq_one_letter_code
_entity_poly.pdbx_strand_id
1 'polypeptide(L)' 'MDKKIKRWNRIYLFLYIVLYGFAVPIGLLVFLFLEDESFPVVPVVVAFVLPILKRQHMERLRNEAP' A
#
# COMPACT_ATOMS: atom_id res chain seq x y z
N MET A 1 -18.73 -10.80 -8.90
CA MET A 1 -17.65 -10.60 -7.90
C MET A 1 -18.28 -10.64 -6.53
N ASP A 2 -17.72 -11.45 -5.63
CA ASP A 2 -18.13 -11.49 -4.23
C ASP A 2 -18.15 -10.06 -3.62
N LYS A 3 -19.20 -9.76 -2.84
CA LYS A 3 -19.36 -8.48 -2.12
C LYS A 3 -18.15 -8.20 -1.22
N LYS A 4 -17.55 -9.26 -0.65
CA LYS A 4 -16.33 -9.21 0.17
C LYS A 4 -15.13 -8.72 -0.66
N ILE A 5 -14.90 -9.32 -1.84
CA ILE A 5 -13.82 -8.94 -2.77
C ILE A 5 -13.98 -7.48 -3.23
N LYS A 6 -15.20 -7.05 -3.56
CA LYS A 6 -15.46 -5.66 -3.99
C LYS A 6 -15.19 -4.63 -2.88
N ARG A 7 -15.51 -4.97 -1.63
CA ARG A 7 -15.23 -4.13 -0.45
C ARG A 7 -13.72 -4.00 -0.21
N TRP A 8 -12.99 -5.11 -0.22
CA TRP A 8 -11.53 -5.10 -0.06
C TRP A 8 -10.81 -4.35 -1.16
N ASN A 9 -11.28 -4.46 -2.41
CA ASN A 9 -10.67 -3.71 -3.52
C ASN A 9 -10.80 -2.19 -3.31
N ARG A 10 -11.90 -1.69 -2.73
CA ARG A 10 -12.04 -0.26 -2.36
C ARG A 10 -11.12 0.14 -1.21
N ILE A 11 -10.96 -0.71 -0.19
CA ILE A 11 -10.04 -0.46 0.92
C ILE A 11 -8.61 -0.35 0.39
N TYR A 12 -8.18 -1.30 -0.44
CA TYR A 12 -6.88 -1.25 -1.08
C TYR A 12 -6.73 0.03 -1.90
N LEU A 13 -7.72 0.40 -2.71
CA LEU A 13 -7.65 1.61 -3.53
C LEU A 13 -7.46 2.88 -2.67
N PHE A 14 -8.20 3.00 -1.57
CA PHE A 14 -8.00 4.09 -0.61
C PHE A 14 -6.59 4.05 0.00
N LEU A 15 -6.12 2.87 0.39
CA LEU A 15 -4.79 2.67 0.95
C LEU A 15 -3.66 3.03 -0.04
N TYR A 16 -3.85 2.73 -1.33
CA TYR A 16 -2.93 3.15 -2.39
C TYR A 16 -2.88 4.68 -2.51
N ILE A 17 -4.03 5.35 -2.49
CA ILE A 17 -4.07 6.82 -2.58
C ILE A 17 -3.37 7.45 -1.38
N VAL A 18 -3.63 6.98 -0.16
CA VAL A 18 -3.01 7.54 1.04
C VAL A 18 -1.50 7.27 1.07
N LEU A 19 -1.08 6.03 0.81
CA LEU A 19 0.33 5.67 0.90
C LEU A 19 1.15 6.23 -0.27
N TYR A 20 0.71 6.02 -1.51
CA TYR A 20 1.49 6.44 -2.68
C TYR A 20 1.22 7.90 -3.06
N GLY A 21 0.07 8.46 -2.70
CA GLY A 21 -0.25 9.86 -2.96
C GLY A 21 0.25 10.82 -1.89
N PHE A 22 0.40 10.36 -0.65
CA PHE A 22 0.84 11.23 0.46
C PHE A 22 2.05 10.67 1.20
N ALA A 23 1.97 9.48 1.81
CA ALA A 23 3.03 9.02 2.72
C ALA A 23 4.40 8.85 2.05
N VAL A 24 4.45 8.20 0.88
CA VAL A 24 5.68 7.98 0.11
C VAL A 24 6.20 9.30 -0.47
N PRO A 25 5.39 10.14 -1.15
CA PRO A 25 5.84 11.44 -1.63
C PRO A 25 6.36 12.33 -0.50
N ILE A 26 5.65 12.41 0.63
CA ILE A 26 6.09 13.21 1.79
C ILE A 26 7.42 12.66 2.32
N GLY A 27 7.56 11.34 2.49
CA GLY A 27 8.82 10.74 2.95
C GLY A 27 9.99 11.02 2.01
N LEU A 28 9.75 10.97 0.69
CA LEU A 28 10.76 11.33 -0.31
C LEU A 28 11.07 12.83 -0.32
N LEU A 29 10.07 13.69 -0.18
CA LEU A 29 10.27 15.13 -0.09
C LEU A 29 11.07 15.48 1.16
N VAL A 30 10.76 14.88 2.30
CA VAL A 30 11.53 15.10 3.54
C VAL A 30 12.98 14.66 3.35
N PHE A 31 13.20 13.46 2.83
CA PHE A 31 14.55 12.96 2.56
C PHE A 31 15.34 13.84 1.58
N LEU A 32 14.70 14.34 0.51
CA LEU A 32 15.37 15.11 -0.53
C LEU A 32 15.54 16.60 -0.19
N PHE A 33 14.65 17.19 0.61
CA PHE A 33 14.60 18.64 0.84
C PHE A 33 14.95 19.08 2.26
N LEU A 34 14.84 18.20 3.27
CA LEU A 34 15.15 18.55 4.66
C LEU A 34 16.57 18.10 5.09
N GLU A 35 17.41 17.66 4.15
CA GLU A 35 18.76 17.14 4.42
C GLU A 35 18.79 16.09 5.55
N ASP A 36 17.70 15.35 5.71
CA ASP A 36 17.62 14.29 6.70
C ASP A 36 18.42 13.09 6.16
N GLU A 37 19.55 12.78 6.81
CA GLU A 37 20.40 11.64 6.43
C GLU A 37 19.68 10.30 6.60
N SER A 38 18.56 10.29 7.33
CA SER A 38 17.76 9.09 7.60
C SER A 38 16.96 8.69 6.35
N PHE A 39 17.41 7.64 5.66
CA PHE A 39 16.67 7.07 4.54
C PHE A 39 15.23 6.70 4.97
N PRO A 40 14.19 6.99 4.17
CA PRO A 40 12.80 6.71 4.52
C PRO A 40 12.47 5.22 4.33
N VAL A 41 13.12 4.35 5.11
CA VAL A 41 13.02 2.90 5.03
C VAL A 41 11.56 2.43 5.15
N VAL A 42 10.82 2.96 6.11
CA VAL A 42 9.46 2.54 6.41
C VAL A 42 8.51 2.74 5.21
N PRO A 43 8.32 3.96 4.66
CA PRO A 43 7.42 4.15 3.52
C PRO A 43 7.88 3.41 2.27
N VAL A 44 9.20 3.25 2.04
CA VAL A 44 9.73 2.48 0.91
C VAL A 44 9.40 0.99 1.05
N VAL A 45 9.66 0.40 2.21
CA VAL A 45 9.33 -1.01 2.48
C VAL A 45 7.83 -1.24 2.37
N VAL A 46 7.01 -0.36 2.96
CA VAL A 46 5.55 -0.45 2.86
C VAL A 46 5.09 -0.37 1.39
N ALA A 47 5.67 0.54 0.60
CA ALA A 47 5.35 0.67 -0.82
C ALA A 47 5.70 -0.59 -1.65
N PHE A 48 6.72 -1.35 -1.26
CA PHE A 48 7.08 -2.60 -1.92
C PHE A 48 6.25 -3.80 -1.43
N VAL A 49 5.94 -3.85 -0.13
CA VAL A 49 5.29 -5.01 0.49
C VAL A 49 3.77 -4.99 0.28
N LEU A 50 3.13 -3.81 0.27
CA LEU A 50 1.69 -3.67 0.09
C LEU A 50 1.11 -4.37 -1.16
N PRO A 51 1.72 -4.27 -2.37
CA PRO A 51 1.20 -4.97 -3.54
C PRO A 51 1.30 -6.49 -3.42
N ILE A 52 2.33 -7.01 -2.75
CA ILE A 52 2.48 -8.45 -2.50
C ILE A 52 1.39 -8.93 -1.55
N LEU A 53 1.20 -8.22 -0.43
CA LEU A 53 0.13 -8.49 0.52
C LEU A 53 -1.25 -8.45 -0.13
N LYS A 54 -1.51 -7.45 -1.00
CA LYS A 54 -2.77 -7.38 -1.75
C LYS A 54 -2.98 -8.62 -2.60
N ARG A 55 -1.98 -9.06 -3.36
CA ARG A 55 -2.10 -10.25 -4.22
C ARG A 55 -2.44 -11.48 -3.40
N GLN A 56 -1.67 -11.75 -2.34
CA GLN A 56 -1.89 -12.89 -1.45
C GLN A 56 -3.26 -12.85 -0.77
N HIS A 57 -3.67 -11.67 -0.26
CA HIS A 57 -4.97 -11.51 0.38
C HIS A 57 -6.11 -11.77 -0.61
N MET A 58 -6.04 -11.20 -1.82
CA MET A 58 -7.09 -11.35 -2.82
C MET A 58 -7.17 -12.78 -3.37
N GLU A 59 -6.04 -13.49 -3.47
CA GLU A 59 -6.00 -14.91 -3.81
C GLU A 59 -6.66 -15.78 -2.73
N ARG A 60 -6.36 -15.53 -1.44
CA ARG A 60 -7.03 -16.20 -0.32
C ARG A 60 -8.55 -15.97 -0.36
N LEU A 61 -8.99 -14.72 -0.54
CA LEU A 61 -10.41 -14.39 -0.64
C LEU A 61 -11.11 -15.08 -1.82
N ARG A 62 -10.40 -15.31 -2.93
CA ARG A 62 -10.95 -16.02 -4.09
C ARG A 62 -11.05 -17.52 -3.85
N ASN A 63 -10.07 -18.11 -3.17
CA ASN A 63 -10.04 -19.55 -2.87
C ASN A 63 -10.97 -19.94 -1.71
N GLU A 64 -11.27 -19.00 -0.81
CA GLU A 64 -12.25 -19.15 0.28
C GLU A 64 -13.70 -18.88 -0.14
N ALA A 65 -13.92 -18.32 -1.35
CA ALA A 65 -15.25 -18.13 -1.89
C ALA A 65 -15.78 -19.48 -2.44
N PRO A 66 -16.91 -20.00 -1.94
CA PRO A 66 -17.47 -21.29 -2.35
C PRO A 66 -17.95 -21.29 -3.80
#